data_AF-A0A226MUF6-F1
#
_entry.id   AF-A0A226MUF6-F1
#
_cell.length_a   1.000
_cell.length_b   1.000
_cell.length_c   1.000
_cell.angle_alpha   90.00
_cell.angle_beta   90.00
_cell.angle_gamma   90.00
#
_symmetry.space_group_name_H-M   'P 1'
#
loop_
_entity.id
_entity.type
_entity.pdbx_description
1 polymer ?
#
loop_
_entity_poly.entity_id
_entity_poly.type
_entity_poly.pdbx_seq_one_letter_code
_entity_poly.pdbx_strand_id
1 'polypeptide(L)'
;MLVLLFQTINCYLIDNNGFILVSEDYGQTGNFFGEIEGAVMNKLLSMGSFKRITLYDYQAMCRTNKESSDSAHSLLDPYNAFFAAVKWIMTELVLFLVEFNLCSWWHSDLTARGKFSFTFFLNLDITLKVD
;
A
#
# COMPACT_ATOMS: atom_id res chain seq x y z
N MET A 1 -16.33 -25.97 16.11
CA MET A 1 -17.46 -26.21 17.05
C MET A 1 -18.74 -26.28 16.25
N LEU A 2 -19.58 -27.28 16.47
CA LEU A 2 -20.88 -27.41 15.77
C LEU A 2 -21.94 -26.63 16.56
N VAL A 3 -22.63 -25.68 15.94
CA VAL A 3 -23.73 -24.92 16.58
C VAL A 3 -25.06 -25.41 16.00
N LEU A 4 -25.94 -25.96 16.87
CA LEU A 4 -27.28 -26.44 16.51
C LEU A 4 -28.35 -25.59 17.22
N LEU A 5 -29.34 -25.10 16.47
CA LEU A 5 -30.62 -24.57 16.98
C LEU A 5 -31.75 -25.52 16.53
N PHE A 6 -32.98 -25.51 17.08
CA PHE A 6 -34.00 -26.59 16.90
C PHE A 6 -35.25 -26.20 16.05
N GLN A 7 -35.83 -27.23 15.40
CA GLN A 7 -37.07 -27.37 14.58
C GLN A 7 -37.14 -26.76 13.17
N THR A 8 -36.34 -25.74 12.84
CA THR A 8 -36.09 -25.19 11.48
C THR A 8 -34.62 -24.75 11.39
N ILE A 9 -33.70 -25.69 11.17
CA ILE A 9 -32.34 -25.56 11.71
C ILE A 9 -31.30 -25.35 10.61
N ASN A 10 -30.69 -24.17 10.58
CA ASN A 10 -29.49 -23.96 9.79
C ASN A 10 -28.29 -24.47 10.61
N CYS A 11 -27.63 -25.52 10.11
CA CYS A 11 -26.45 -26.07 10.76
C CYS A 11 -25.19 -25.39 10.22
N TYR A 12 -24.35 -24.91 11.14
CA TYR A 12 -23.09 -24.26 10.79
C TYR A 12 -21.91 -24.99 11.42
N LEU A 13 -20.90 -25.26 10.60
CA LEU A 13 -19.58 -25.65 11.05
C LEU A 13 -18.70 -24.40 11.10
N ILE A 14 -18.30 -23.99 12.30
CA ILE A 14 -17.54 -22.76 12.54
C ILE A 14 -16.15 -23.11 13.07
N ASP A 15 -15.14 -22.40 12.54
CA ASP A 15 -13.75 -22.50 13.00
C ASP A 15 -13.51 -21.75 14.34
N ASN A 16 -12.34 -21.92 14.95
CA ASN A 16 -11.96 -21.22 16.18
C ASN A 16 -11.88 -19.69 16.01
N ASN A 17 -11.67 -19.20 14.78
CA ASN A 17 -11.67 -17.78 14.45
C ASN A 17 -13.08 -17.20 14.21
N GLY A 18 -14.15 -18.02 14.26
CA GLY A 18 -15.52 -17.55 14.08
C GLY A 18 -15.98 -17.42 12.62
N PHE A 19 -15.26 -18.03 11.67
CA PHE A 19 -15.64 -18.11 10.26
C PHE A 19 -16.40 -19.40 9.95
N ILE A 20 -17.35 -19.33 9.03
CA ILE A 20 -18.18 -20.47 8.60
C ILE A 20 -17.42 -21.29 7.57
N LEU A 21 -17.19 -22.57 7.87
CA LEU A 21 -16.54 -23.53 6.97
C LEU A 21 -17.55 -24.32 6.15
N VAL A 22 -18.69 -24.70 6.75
CA VAL A 22 -19.75 -25.46 6.09
C VAL A 22 -21.11 -24.96 6.58
N SER A 23 -22.01 -24.72 5.64
CA SER A 23 -23.40 -24.33 5.84
C SER A 23 -24.27 -24.97 4.77
N GLU A 24 -25.58 -25.05 5.01
CA GLU A 24 -26.56 -25.49 4.01
C GLU A 24 -26.61 -24.53 2.80
N ASP A 25 -26.57 -23.23 3.07
CA ASP A 25 -26.45 -22.20 2.04
C ASP A 25 -24.97 -21.93 1.72
N TYR A 26 -24.53 -22.26 0.51
CA TYR A 26 -23.15 -22.06 0.05
C TYR A 26 -22.74 -20.59 0.01
N GLY A 27 -23.68 -19.64 -0.13
CA GLY A 27 -23.39 -18.20 -0.15
C GLY A 27 -22.86 -17.66 1.18
N GLN A 28 -23.03 -18.42 2.26
CA GLN A 28 -22.64 -18.04 3.62
C GLN A 28 -21.26 -18.61 4.01
N THR A 29 -20.70 -19.51 3.20
CA THR A 29 -19.39 -20.12 3.47
C THR A 29 -18.27 -19.09 3.27
N GLY A 30 -17.34 -19.04 4.22
CA GLY A 30 -16.21 -18.09 4.20
C GLY A 30 -16.52 -16.72 4.82
N ASN A 31 -17.78 -16.43 5.14
CA ASN A 31 -18.17 -15.20 5.82
C ASN A 31 -18.00 -15.32 7.34
N PHE A 32 -17.91 -14.16 8.00
CA PHE A 32 -17.82 -14.09 9.45
C PHE A 32 -19.19 -14.39 10.09
N PHE A 33 -19.25 -15.36 11.01
CA PHE A 33 -20.52 -15.80 11.60
C PHE A 33 -21.26 -14.66 12.33
N GLY A 34 -20.52 -13.73 12.94
CA GLY A 34 -21.12 -12.59 13.64
C GLY A 34 -21.78 -11.55 12.71
N GLU A 35 -21.46 -11.57 11.41
CA GLU A 35 -22.09 -10.70 10.41
C GLU A 35 -23.44 -11.26 9.96
N ILE A 36 -23.54 -12.59 9.83
CA ILE A 36 -24.78 -13.27 9.44
C ILE A 36 -25.73 -13.41 10.64
N GLU A 37 -25.22 -13.96 11.76
CA GLU A 37 -26.00 -14.33 12.95
C GLU A 37 -25.44 -13.67 14.22
N GLY A 38 -25.45 -12.34 14.25
CA GLY A 38 -24.90 -11.56 15.37
C GLY A 38 -25.57 -11.83 16.73
N ALA A 39 -26.87 -12.16 16.74
CA ALA A 39 -27.60 -12.49 17.97
C ALA A 39 -27.11 -13.80 18.60
N VAL A 40 -26.87 -14.84 17.78
CA VAL A 40 -26.34 -16.13 18.22
C VAL A 40 -24.88 -15.97 18.66
N MET A 41 -24.08 -15.18 17.93
CA MET A 41 -22.70 -14.86 18.32
C MET A 41 -22.64 -14.22 19.71
N ASN A 42 -23.52 -13.26 20.01
CA ASN A 42 -23.60 -12.65 21.35
C ASN A 42 -23.98 -13.68 22.42
N LYS A 43 -24.87 -14.63 22.11
CA LYS A 43 -25.19 -15.72 23.03
C LYS A 43 -23.99 -16.62 23.28
N LEU A 44 -23.24 -17.00 22.25
CA LEU A 44 -22.03 -17.81 22.37
C LEU A 44 -20.92 -17.10 23.18
N LEU A 45 -20.81 -15.78 23.06
CA LEU A 45 -19.96 -14.95 23.93
C LEU A 45 -20.43 -15.01 25.39
N SER A 46 -21.75 -14.89 25.65
CA SER A 46 -22.31 -14.95 27.00
C SER A 46 -22.17 -16.32 27.65
N MET A 47 -22.19 -17.40 26.86
CA MET A 47 -22.00 -18.78 27.33
C MET A 47 -20.52 -19.12 27.56
N GLY A 48 -19.59 -18.21 27.23
CA GLY A 48 -18.15 -18.40 27.42
C GLY A 48 -17.49 -19.29 26.36
N SER A 49 -18.20 -19.63 25.29
CA SER A 49 -17.64 -20.48 24.22
C SER A 49 -16.74 -19.72 23.26
N PHE A 50 -16.94 -18.40 23.13
CA PHE A 50 -16.08 -17.51 22.37
C PHE A 50 -15.68 -16.32 23.24
N LYS A 51 -14.52 -15.73 22.93
CA LYS A 51 -14.01 -14.51 23.56
C LYS A 51 -13.77 -13.46 22.50
N ARG A 52 -14.27 -12.24 22.71
CA ARG A 52 -13.99 -11.10 21.84
C ARG A 52 -12.55 -10.63 22.06
N ILE A 53 -11.76 -10.59 21.00
CA ILE A 53 -10.40 -10.05 20.97
C ILE A 53 -10.35 -9.00 19.85
N THR A 54 -9.94 -7.78 20.19
CA THR A 54 -9.72 -6.71 19.22
C THR A 54 -8.26 -6.69 18.81
N LEU A 55 -7.98 -6.90 17.53
CA LEU A 55 -6.64 -6.81 16.95
C LEU A 55 -6.51 -5.49 16.20
N TYR A 56 -5.40 -4.79 16.43
CA TYR A 56 -5.06 -3.54 15.74
C TYR A 56 -3.90 -3.80 14.79
N ASP A 57 -4.12 -3.57 13.50
CA ASP A 57 -3.06 -3.57 12.49
C ASP A 57 -2.56 -2.14 12.31
N TYR A 58 -1.33 -1.87 12.74
CA TYR A 58 -0.68 -0.56 12.60
C TYR A 58 -0.05 -0.34 11.21
N GLN A 59 0.02 -1.38 10.38
CA GLN A 59 0.62 -1.34 9.05
C GLN A 59 -0.43 -1.26 7.93
N ALA A 60 -1.72 -1.39 8.26
CA ALA A 60 -2.81 -1.25 7.32
C ALA A 60 -2.96 0.21 6.85
N MET A 61 -2.99 0.41 5.54
CA MET A 61 -3.36 1.69 4.92
C MET A 61 -4.86 1.67 4.60
N CYS A 62 -5.63 2.59 5.19
CA CYS A 62 -7.02 2.80 4.81
C CYS A 62 -7.12 3.89 3.74
N ARG A 63 -8.01 3.73 2.75
CA ARG A 63 -8.33 4.83 1.84
C ARG A 63 -9.09 5.89 2.63
N THR A 64 -8.48 7.05 2.84
CA THR A 64 -9.23 8.24 3.27
C THR A 64 -10.25 8.56 2.18
N ASN A 65 -11.54 8.62 2.55
CA ASN A 65 -12.55 9.21 1.69
C ASN A 65 -12.17 10.68 1.50
N LYS A 66 -11.48 10.99 0.39
CA LYS A 66 -11.31 12.37 -0.05
C LYS A 66 -12.72 12.83 -0.41
N GLU A 67 -13.32 13.71 0.41
CA GLU A 67 -14.35 14.59 -0.12
C GLU A 67 -13.71 15.31 -1.31
N SER A 68 -14.11 14.88 -2.52
CA SER A 68 -13.97 15.58 -3.79
C SER A 68 -12.73 16.50 -3.89
N SER A 69 -11.52 15.94 -3.85
CA SER A 69 -10.33 16.75 -4.12
C SER A 69 -10.25 17.03 -5.61
N ASP A 70 -10.46 18.30 -5.98
CA ASP A 70 -10.43 18.87 -7.33
C ASP A 70 -9.50 18.16 -8.31
N SER A 71 -10.03 17.89 -9.50
CA SER A 71 -9.34 17.39 -10.70
C SER A 71 -8.21 18.31 -11.21
N ALA A 72 -7.85 19.36 -10.48
CA ALA A 72 -6.85 20.35 -10.84
C ALA A 72 -5.40 19.81 -10.77
N HIS A 73 -5.11 18.85 -9.89
CA HIS A 73 -3.77 18.24 -9.81
C HIS A 73 -3.44 17.34 -11.00
N SER A 74 -4.43 16.70 -11.62
CA SER A 74 -4.22 15.76 -12.74
C SER A 74 -3.73 16.43 -14.03
N LEU A 75 -3.90 17.76 -14.19
CA LEU A 75 -3.45 18.52 -15.36
C LEU A 75 -2.07 19.15 -15.18
N LEU A 76 -1.62 19.35 -13.94
CA LEU A 76 -0.27 19.85 -13.64
C LEU A 76 0.80 18.75 -13.71
N ASP A 77 0.40 17.49 -13.53
CA ASP A 77 1.26 16.31 -13.65
C ASP A 77 1.94 16.13 -15.03
N PRO A 78 1.25 16.23 -16.19
CA PRO A 78 1.90 16.07 -17.49
C PRO A 78 2.89 17.21 -17.80
N TYR A 79 2.60 18.43 -17.36
CA TYR A 79 3.52 19.56 -17.52
C TYR A 79 4.79 19.34 -16.71
N ASN A 80 4.66 19.02 -15.41
CA ASN A 80 5.81 18.76 -14.55
C ASN A 80 6.66 17.57 -15.04
N ALA A 81 6.03 16.52 -15.58
CA ALA A 81 6.74 15.39 -16.19
C ALA A 81 7.55 15.81 -17.42
N PHE A 82 7.00 16.69 -18.27
CA PHE A 82 7.72 17.23 -19.42
C PHE A 82 8.94 18.07 -19.00
N PHE A 83 8.79 18.97 -18.01
CA PHE A 83 9.92 19.76 -17.51
C PHE A 83 11.00 18.91 -16.84
N ALA A 84 10.60 17.85 -16.13
CA ALA A 84 11.55 16.89 -15.56
C ALA A 84 12.36 16.18 -16.64
N ALA A 85 11.72 15.73 -17.72
CA ALA A 85 12.39 15.09 -18.84
C ALA A 85 13.36 16.06 -19.56
N VAL A 86 12.94 17.30 -19.80
CA VAL A 86 13.81 18.34 -20.39
C VAL A 86 15.00 18.61 -19.49
N LYS A 87 14.79 18.76 -18.17
CA LYS A 87 15.87 18.96 -17.20
C LYS A 87 16.84 17.78 -17.17
N TRP A 88 16.34 16.55 -17.24
CA TRP A 88 17.17 15.34 -17.30
C TRP A 88 18.05 15.33 -18.55
N ILE A 89 17.48 15.57 -19.73
CA ILE A 89 18.21 15.64 -21.01
C ILE A 89 19.29 16.73 -20.97
N MET A 90 18.95 17.92 -20.43
CA MET A 90 19.92 19.02 -20.29
C MET A 90 21.09 18.65 -19.39
N THR A 91 20.83 17.87 -18.33
CA THR A 91 21.89 17.46 -17.41
C THR A 91 22.83 16.44 -18.08
N GLU A 92 22.28 15.46 -18.80
CA GLU A 92 23.07 14.49 -19.58
C GLU A 92 23.89 15.17 -20.68
N LEU A 93 23.34 16.18 -21.38
CA LEU A 93 24.07 16.95 -22.38
C LEU A 93 25.24 17.74 -21.78
N VAL A 94 25.05 18.36 -20.61
CA VAL A 94 26.13 19.06 -19.89
C VAL A 94 27.22 18.08 -19.47
N LEU A 95 26.86 16.91 -18.94
CA LEU A 95 27.83 15.86 -18.59
C LEU A 95 28.61 15.37 -19.81
N PHE A 96 27.93 15.08 -20.91
CA PHE A 96 28.57 14.70 -22.18
C PHE A 96 29.54 15.77 -22.66
N LEU A 97 29.13 17.05 -22.66
CA LEU A 97 30.01 18.15 -23.06
C LEU A 97 31.22 18.28 -22.13
N VAL A 98 31.05 18.10 -20.82
CA VAL A 98 32.15 18.12 -19.84
C VAL A 98 33.13 16.98 -20.09
N GLU A 99 32.63 15.75 -20.30
CA GLU A 99 33.47 14.58 -20.58
C GLU A 99 34.20 14.70 -21.93
N PHE A 100 33.54 15.19 -22.98
CA PHE A 100 34.14 15.39 -24.31
C PHE A 100 35.09 16.59 -24.38
N ASN A 101 34.85 17.67 -23.61
CA ASN A 101 35.73 18.85 -23.61
C ASN A 101 36.95 18.72 -22.68
N LEU A 102 36.91 17.89 -21.63
CA LEU A 102 38.01 17.84 -20.63
C LEU A 102 38.91 16.59 -20.73
N CYS A 103 38.48 15.49 -21.35
CA CYS A 103 39.35 14.30 -21.50
C CYS A 103 40.38 14.39 -22.65
N SER A 104 40.34 15.46 -23.47
CA SER A 104 41.34 15.69 -24.52
C SER A 104 42.40 16.74 -24.13
N TRP A 105 42.14 17.62 -23.16
CA TRP A 105 43.02 18.76 -22.85
C TRP A 105 43.59 18.80 -21.42
N TRP A 106 43.18 17.89 -20.52
CA TRP A 106 43.66 17.86 -19.13
C TRP A 106 44.72 16.79 -18.89
N HIS A 107 45.77 16.73 -19.73
CA HIS A 107 47.01 16.01 -19.42
C HIS A 107 48.02 16.93 -18.71
N SER A 108 47.59 17.57 -17.63
CA SER A 108 48.50 18.25 -16.70
C SER A 108 47.89 18.30 -15.30
N ASP A 109 48.44 17.46 -14.44
CA ASP A 109 48.50 17.52 -12.98
C ASP A 109 47.74 18.65 -12.27
N LEU A 110 46.63 18.32 -11.58
CA LEU A 110 46.57 18.40 -10.12
C LEU A 110 45.23 17.87 -9.60
N THR A 111 45.36 16.91 -8.72
CA THR A 111 44.43 16.32 -7.77
C THR A 111 43.43 17.32 -7.14
N ALA A 112 42.12 17.09 -7.34
CA ALA A 112 41.11 17.32 -6.30
C ALA A 112 39.87 16.47 -6.57
N ARG A 113 39.76 15.40 -5.80
CA ARG A 113 38.60 14.51 -5.73
C ARG A 113 37.34 15.30 -5.37
N GLY A 114 36.24 15.02 -6.07
CA GLY A 114 34.94 15.57 -5.73
C GLY A 114 33.78 14.87 -6.42
N LYS A 115 33.71 13.54 -6.34
CA LYS A 115 32.45 12.80 -6.57
C LYS A 115 31.46 13.24 -5.49
N PHE A 116 30.73 14.33 -5.71
CA PHE A 116 29.72 14.79 -4.76
C PHE A 116 28.69 15.70 -5.43
N SER A 117 27.74 15.14 -6.18
CA SER A 117 26.42 15.77 -6.36
C SER A 117 25.37 14.87 -7.03
N PHE A 118 25.79 13.91 -7.87
CA PHE A 118 24.83 13.25 -8.77
C PHE A 118 23.96 12.16 -8.11
N THR A 119 24.50 11.40 -7.15
CA THR A 119 23.74 10.34 -6.45
C THR A 119 22.76 10.90 -5.40
N PHE A 120 23.00 12.10 -4.87
CA PHE A 120 22.15 12.69 -3.83
C PHE A 120 20.83 13.22 -4.40
N PHE A 121 20.85 13.79 -5.61
CA PHE A 121 19.64 14.28 -6.28
C PHE A 121 18.71 13.15 -6.74
N LEU A 122 19.23 12.05 -7.28
CA LEU A 122 18.44 10.90 -7.71
C LEU A 122 17.72 10.18 -6.55
N ASN A 123 18.32 10.11 -5.36
CA ASN A 123 17.69 9.47 -4.20
C ASN A 123 16.55 10.32 -3.61
N LEU A 124 16.63 11.65 -3.70
CA LEU A 124 15.59 12.54 -3.17
C LEU A 124 14.31 12.51 -4.02
N ASP A 125 14.44 12.42 -5.35
CA ASP A 125 13.29 12.34 -6.28
C ASP A 125 12.52 11.02 -6.17
N ILE A 126 13.20 9.90 -5.86
CA ILE A 126 12.53 8.59 -5.67
C ILE A 126 11.73 8.55 -4.36
N THR A 127 12.26 9.15 -3.28
CA THR A 127 11.60 9.14 -1.97
C THR A 127 10.31 9.97 -1.96
N LEU A 128 10.26 11.09 -2.71
CA LEU A 128 9.06 11.92 -2.87
C LEU A 128 7.98 11.32 -3.78
N LYS A 129 8.28 10.26 -4.53
CA LYS A 129 7.32 9.59 -5.43
C LYS A 129 6.57 8.43 -4.73
N VAL A 130 7.03 8.02 -3.54
CA VAL A 130 6.49 6.87 -2.78
C VAL A 130 5.56 7.29 -1.64
N ASP A 131 5.54 8.58 -1.28
CA ASP A 131 4.54 9.17 -0.37
C ASP A 131 3.49 9.99 -1.13
#